data_AF-A0A929JPJ1-F1
#
_entry.id   AF-A0A929JPJ1-F1
#
_cell.length_a   1.000
_cell.length_b   1.000
_cell.length_c   1.000
_cell.angle_alpha   90.00
_cell.angle_beta   90.00
_cell.angle_gamma   90.00
#
_symmetry.space_group_name_H-M   'P 1'
#
loop_
_entity.id
_entity.type
_entity.pdbx_description
1 polymer ?
#
loop_
_entity_poly.entity_id
_entity_poly.type
_entity_poly.pdbx_seq_one_letter_code
_entity_poly.pdbx_strand_id
1 'polypeptide(L)'
;MEFLQVLSFILMFISFALIGWMILTFSKVRTVSTRSPLIAMGMSLVFILVYLLIIGTSLPGGALLLILLLGAGLGAWQGQNTKVWTENGIGKAQNTVWFLVIWAVCYGFNQLLVSLGLAMSLNVGIGAMCLGTGVIFGSQGNILYRLSSMSTITPAEGEVAEPVHVRPSIPEPPTTDASKIRYCRKCGFPITAADRYCRKCGAEIQTKPQKSG
;
A
#
# COMPACT_ATOMS: atom_id res chain seq x y z
N MET A 1 0.08 -37.05 17.28
CA MET A 1 -0.50 -35.72 17.58
C MET A 1 0.58 -34.66 17.77
N GLU A 2 1.74 -34.98 18.38
CA GLU A 2 2.90 -34.09 18.55
C GLU A 2 3.40 -33.41 17.26
N PHE A 3 3.51 -34.14 16.14
CA PHE A 3 4.05 -33.59 14.87
C PHE A 3 3.24 -32.42 14.31
N LEU A 4 1.90 -32.50 14.36
CA LEU A 4 1.02 -31.44 13.85
C LEU A 4 1.07 -30.18 14.73
N GLN A 5 1.23 -30.34 16.04
CA GLN A 5 1.41 -29.22 16.95
C GLN A 5 2.74 -28.52 16.70
N VAL A 6 3.84 -29.27 16.61
CA VAL A 6 5.17 -28.74 16.30
C VAL A 6 5.16 -28.01 14.95
N LEU A 7 4.53 -28.60 13.92
CA LEU A 7 4.37 -27.98 12.61
C LEU A 7 3.58 -26.66 12.69
N SER A 8 2.49 -26.62 13.47
CA SER A 8 1.69 -25.41 13.66
C SER A 8 2.50 -24.27 14.31
N PHE A 9 3.31 -24.59 15.34
CA PHE A 9 4.20 -23.62 15.97
C PHE A 9 5.28 -23.09 15.02
N ILE A 10 5.87 -23.96 14.22
CA ILE A 10 6.86 -23.57 13.20
C ILE A 10 6.22 -22.62 12.17
N LEU A 11 5.04 -22.99 11.63
CA LEU A 11 4.33 -22.15 10.66
C LEU A 11 3.92 -20.80 11.25
N MET A 12 3.49 -20.77 12.51
CA MET A 12 3.20 -19.54 13.23
C MET A 12 4.44 -18.64 13.34
N PHE A 13 5.59 -19.19 13.71
CA PHE A 13 6.84 -18.44 13.81
C PHE A 13 7.28 -17.87 12.45
N ILE A 14 7.17 -18.68 11.39
CA ILE A 14 7.45 -18.25 10.02
C ILE A 14 6.52 -17.10 9.62
N SER A 15 5.22 -17.20 9.91
CA SER A 15 4.26 -16.12 9.62
C SER A 15 4.65 -14.82 10.33
N PHE A 16 5.00 -14.87 11.63
CA PHE A 16 5.44 -13.67 12.34
C PHE A 16 6.72 -13.07 11.76
N ALA A 17 7.69 -13.90 11.35
CA ALA A 17 8.91 -13.44 10.71
C ALA A 17 8.63 -12.75 9.35
N LEU A 18 7.75 -13.34 8.53
CA LEU A 18 7.32 -12.76 7.24
C LEU A 18 6.56 -11.44 7.43
N ILE A 19 5.70 -11.36 8.45
CA ILE A 19 4.98 -10.13 8.80
C ILE A 19 5.96 -9.04 9.26
N GLY A 20 6.92 -9.37 10.12
CA GLY A 20 7.97 -8.45 10.54
C GLY A 20 8.78 -7.91 9.36
N TRP A 21 9.17 -8.79 8.45
CA TRP A 21 9.86 -8.41 7.22
C TRP A 21 9.02 -7.50 6.31
N MET A 22 7.72 -7.81 6.20
CA MET A 22 6.75 -7.01 5.44
C MET A 22 6.64 -5.59 6.01
N ILE A 23 6.53 -5.43 7.33
CA ILE A 23 6.44 -4.12 8.02
C ILE A 23 7.65 -3.24 7.67
N LEU A 24 8.85 -3.82 7.71
CA LEU A 24 10.09 -3.09 7.40
C LEU A 24 10.15 -2.61 5.95
N THR A 25 9.63 -3.43 5.02
CA THR A 25 9.70 -3.17 3.58
C THR A 25 8.63 -2.19 3.10
N PHE A 26 7.49 -2.11 3.79
CA PHE A 26 6.31 -1.35 3.35
C PHE A 26 6.42 0.18 3.49
N SER A 27 7.42 0.69 4.19
CA SER A 27 7.64 2.15 4.34
C SER A 27 8.21 2.83 3.07
N LYS A 28 8.60 2.05 2.06
CA LYS A 28 9.19 2.55 0.81
C LYS A 28 8.12 3.07 -0.16
N VAL A 29 8.43 4.17 -0.84
CA VAL A 29 7.58 4.78 -1.87
C VAL A 29 7.35 3.79 -3.01
N ARG A 30 6.09 3.61 -3.42
CA ARG A 30 5.73 2.75 -4.57
C ARG A 30 5.17 3.60 -5.71
N THR A 31 5.58 3.27 -6.94
CA THR A 31 4.89 3.73 -8.14
C THR A 31 3.63 2.89 -8.31
N VAL A 32 2.48 3.55 -8.47
CA VAL A 32 1.18 2.87 -8.53
C VAL A 32 0.52 3.20 -9.85
N SER A 33 0.27 2.14 -10.64
CA SER A 33 -0.55 2.20 -11.85
C SER A 33 -2.01 1.91 -11.51
N THR A 34 -2.94 2.48 -12.28
CA THR A 34 -4.40 2.31 -12.16
C THR A 34 -4.84 0.85 -12.29
N ARG A 35 -4.07 0.00 -12.97
CA ARG A 35 -4.39 -1.42 -13.18
C ARG A 35 -4.13 -2.28 -11.94
N SER A 36 -3.12 -1.93 -11.15
CA SER A 36 -2.72 -2.70 -9.97
C SER A 36 -3.81 -2.77 -8.87
N PRO A 37 -4.49 -1.68 -8.47
CA PRO A 37 -5.57 -1.76 -7.48
C PRO A 37 -6.77 -2.55 -7.99
N LEU A 38 -7.09 -2.48 -9.29
CA LEU A 38 -8.19 -3.24 -9.89
C LEU A 38 -7.93 -4.75 -9.83
N ILE A 39 -6.71 -5.19 -10.16
CA ILE A 39 -6.31 -6.59 -10.06
C ILE A 39 -6.40 -7.07 -8.60
N ALA A 40 -5.97 -6.25 -7.64
CA ALA A 40 -6.04 -6.60 -6.22
C ALA A 40 -7.49 -6.78 -5.73
N MET A 41 -8.41 -5.90 -6.14
CA MET A 41 -9.83 -6.02 -5.84
C MET A 41 -10.45 -7.27 -6.47
N GLY A 42 -10.13 -7.53 -7.75
CA GLY A 42 -10.60 -8.72 -8.47
C GLY A 42 -10.13 -10.02 -7.83
N MET A 43 -8.84 -10.12 -7.49
CA MET A 43 -8.29 -11.32 -6.83
C MET A 43 -8.95 -11.56 -5.47
N SER A 44 -9.16 -10.51 -4.67
CA SER A 44 -9.80 -10.65 -3.35
C SER A 44 -11.23 -11.19 -3.44
N LEU A 45 -12.01 -10.74 -4.45
CA LEU A 45 -13.34 -11.28 -4.73
C LEU A 45 -13.31 -12.75 -5.12
N VAL A 46 -12.37 -13.14 -5.99
CA VAL A 46 -12.22 -14.53 -6.43
C VAL A 46 -11.92 -15.44 -5.24
N PHE A 47 -11.00 -15.03 -4.35
CA PHE A 47 -10.69 -15.79 -3.14
C PHE A 47 -11.91 -15.97 -2.24
N ILE A 48 -12.68 -14.90 -2.01
CA ILE A 48 -13.88 -15.00 -1.17
C ILE A 48 -14.91 -15.93 -1.81
N LEU A 49 -15.11 -15.85 -3.12
CA LEU A 49 -16.09 -16.65 -3.83
C LEU A 49 -15.74 -18.13 -3.80
N VAL A 50 -14.49 -18.47 -4.08
CA VAL A 50 -13.98 -19.84 -4.00
C VAL A 50 -14.12 -20.38 -2.58
N TYR A 51 -13.77 -19.56 -1.57
CA TYR A 51 -13.85 -19.97 -0.17
C TYR A 51 -15.29 -20.24 0.29
N LEU A 52 -16.23 -19.37 -0.10
CA LEU A 52 -17.65 -19.55 0.17
C LEU A 52 -18.22 -20.78 -0.53
N LEU A 53 -17.75 -21.09 -1.75
CA LEU A 53 -18.20 -22.24 -2.53
C LEU A 53 -17.69 -23.57 -1.96
N ILE A 54 -16.45 -23.62 -1.44
CA ILE A 54 -15.85 -24.84 -0.90
C ILE A 54 -16.30 -25.13 0.53
N ILE A 55 -16.27 -24.13 1.41
CA ILE A 55 -16.49 -24.35 2.86
C ILE A 55 -17.96 -24.15 3.25
N GLY A 56 -18.70 -23.33 2.49
CA GLY A 56 -20.02 -22.90 2.89
C GLY A 56 -20.00 -21.96 4.09
N THR A 57 -21.14 -21.38 4.42
CA THR A 57 -21.27 -20.42 5.53
C THR A 57 -22.58 -20.63 6.25
N SER A 58 -22.52 -20.71 7.58
CA SER A 58 -23.71 -20.71 8.43
C SER A 58 -24.20 -19.30 8.76
N LEU A 59 -23.43 -18.26 8.41
CA LEU A 59 -23.83 -16.87 8.63
C LEU A 59 -24.90 -16.45 7.61
N PRO A 60 -25.93 -15.70 8.06
CA PRO A 60 -26.89 -15.12 7.15
C PRO A 60 -26.19 -14.12 6.22
N GLY A 61 -26.59 -14.10 4.94
CA GLY A 61 -25.96 -13.23 3.94
C GLY A 61 -25.94 -11.75 4.33
N GLY A 62 -26.95 -11.28 5.07
CA GLY A 62 -26.97 -9.91 5.61
C GLY A 62 -25.83 -9.61 6.58
N ALA A 63 -25.43 -10.56 7.43
CA ALA A 63 -24.29 -10.39 8.33
C ALA A 63 -22.97 -10.31 7.56
N LEU A 64 -22.80 -11.14 6.51
CA LEU A 64 -21.63 -11.09 5.64
C LEU A 64 -21.52 -9.74 4.92
N LEU A 65 -22.65 -9.25 4.39
CA LEU A 65 -22.72 -7.95 3.73
C LEU A 65 -22.39 -6.80 4.71
N LEU A 66 -22.90 -6.87 5.94
CA LEU A 66 -22.62 -5.87 6.98
C LEU A 66 -21.13 -5.87 7.35
N ILE A 67 -20.52 -7.05 7.54
CA ILE A 67 -19.07 -7.17 7.81
C ILE A 67 -18.25 -6.63 6.63
N LEU A 68 -18.66 -6.91 5.40
CA LEU A 68 -17.99 -6.41 4.21
C LEU A 68 -18.09 -4.89 4.08
N LEU A 69 -19.25 -4.30 4.38
CA LEU A 69 -19.45 -2.85 4.41
C LEU A 69 -18.65 -2.19 5.53
N LEU A 70 -18.59 -2.80 6.72
CA LEU A 70 -17.73 -2.33 7.81
C LEU A 70 -16.26 -2.35 7.39
N GLY A 71 -15.80 -3.45 6.77
CA GLY A 71 -14.46 -3.54 6.21
C GLY A 71 -14.20 -2.44 5.18
N ALA A 72 -15.14 -2.21 4.25
CA ALA A 72 -15.04 -1.16 3.24
C ALA A 72 -14.97 0.24 3.84
N GLY A 73 -15.76 0.53 4.88
CA GLY A 73 -15.70 1.79 5.62
C GLY A 73 -14.33 2.00 6.28
N LEU A 74 -13.81 0.99 6.98
CA LEU A 74 -12.48 1.03 7.60
C LEU A 74 -11.37 1.20 6.56
N GLY A 75 -11.45 0.47 5.45
CA GLY A 75 -10.50 0.57 4.33
C GLY A 75 -10.54 1.95 3.66
N ALA A 76 -11.73 2.52 3.47
CA ALA A 76 -11.90 3.84 2.87
C ALA A 76 -11.34 4.93 3.78
N TRP A 77 -11.66 4.89 5.09
CA TRP A 77 -11.10 5.78 6.10
C TRP A 77 -9.57 5.70 6.10
N GLN A 78 -9.02 4.49 6.09
CA GLN A 78 -7.58 4.30 6.01
C GLN A 78 -6.99 4.86 4.70
N GLY A 79 -7.64 4.64 3.57
CA GLY A 79 -7.16 5.12 2.26
C GLY A 79 -7.05 6.65 2.17
N GLN A 80 -7.76 7.38 3.03
CA GLN A 80 -7.62 8.84 3.12
C GLN A 80 -6.28 9.25 3.73
N ASN A 81 -5.73 8.42 4.63
CA ASN A 81 -4.43 8.65 5.26
C ASN A 81 -3.26 8.28 4.34
N THR A 82 -3.52 7.63 3.19
CA THR A 82 -2.50 7.35 2.19
C THR A 82 -2.14 8.64 1.45
N LYS A 83 -0.85 9.01 1.49
CA LYS A 83 -0.32 10.15 0.72
C LYS A 83 -0.15 9.71 -0.72
N VAL A 84 -0.94 10.27 -1.63
CA VAL A 84 -0.87 10.05 -3.08
C VAL A 84 -0.51 11.37 -3.73
N TRP A 85 0.51 11.37 -4.58
CA TRP A 85 0.92 12.53 -5.36
C TRP A 85 1.34 12.09 -6.77
N THR A 86 1.23 12.98 -7.73
CA THR A 86 1.71 12.78 -9.11
C THR A 86 3.02 13.51 -9.30
N GLU A 87 4.01 12.86 -9.89
CA GLU A 87 5.31 13.46 -10.21
C GLU A 87 5.71 12.99 -11.62
N ASN A 88 5.91 13.94 -12.55
CA ASN A 88 6.23 13.67 -13.97
C ASN A 88 5.23 12.72 -14.66
N GLY A 89 3.94 12.85 -14.38
CA GLY A 89 2.89 11.97 -14.93
C GLY A 89 2.80 10.58 -14.29
N ILE A 90 3.66 10.26 -13.30
CA ILE A 90 3.67 8.98 -12.60
C ILE A 90 3.03 9.14 -11.21
N GLY A 91 1.97 8.36 -10.95
CA GLY A 91 1.34 8.30 -9.62
C GLY A 91 2.22 7.60 -8.59
N LYS A 92 2.55 8.28 -7.50
CA LYS A 92 3.28 7.72 -6.35
C LYS A 92 2.38 7.67 -5.13
N ALA A 93 2.48 6.59 -4.36
CA ALA A 93 1.74 6.41 -3.12
C ALA A 93 2.67 6.02 -1.97
N GLN A 94 2.41 6.58 -0.80
CA GLN A 94 3.05 6.21 0.46
C GLN A 94 1.98 5.84 1.48
N ASN A 95 1.99 4.58 1.91
CA ASN A 95 1.10 4.07 2.94
C ASN A 95 1.67 4.30 4.34
N THR A 96 0.77 4.41 5.33
CA THR A 96 1.12 4.49 6.74
C THR A 96 1.40 3.08 7.29
N VAL A 97 2.48 2.93 8.06
CA VAL A 97 2.89 1.63 8.65
C VAL A 97 1.88 1.14 9.70
N TRP A 98 1.09 2.06 10.27
CA TRP A 98 0.14 1.79 11.35
C TRP A 98 -0.89 0.71 11.01
N PHE A 99 -1.37 0.64 9.77
CA PHE A 99 -2.30 -0.41 9.36
C PHE A 99 -1.69 -1.81 9.43
N LEU A 100 -0.43 -1.96 9.02
CA LEU A 100 0.25 -3.26 9.07
C LEU A 100 0.43 -3.73 10.50
N VAL A 101 0.64 -2.79 11.43
CA VAL A 101 0.71 -3.09 12.87
C VAL A 101 -0.64 -3.60 13.38
N ILE A 102 -1.73 -2.89 13.09
CA ILE A 102 -3.09 -3.33 13.50
C ILE A 102 -3.43 -4.68 12.86
N TRP A 103 -3.14 -4.86 11.58
CA TRP A 103 -3.36 -6.11 10.86
C TRP A 103 -2.55 -7.27 11.47
N ALA A 104 -1.28 -7.04 11.81
CA ALA A 104 -0.43 -8.04 12.46
C ALA A 104 -0.96 -8.45 13.84
N VAL A 105 -1.48 -7.49 14.62
CA VAL A 105 -2.12 -7.77 15.91
C VAL A 105 -3.39 -8.60 15.72
N CYS A 106 -4.25 -8.24 14.77
CA CYS A 106 -5.46 -9.02 14.46
C CYS A 106 -5.12 -10.43 13.98
N TYR A 107 -4.09 -10.59 13.14
CA TYR A 107 -3.60 -11.89 12.70
C TYR A 107 -3.11 -12.73 13.88
N GLY A 108 -2.29 -12.15 14.77
CA GLY A 108 -1.81 -12.84 15.97
C GLY A 108 -2.94 -13.28 16.90
N PHE A 109 -3.96 -12.44 17.07
CA PHE A 109 -5.14 -12.77 17.86
C PHE A 109 -5.95 -13.91 17.23
N ASN A 110 -6.14 -13.88 15.90
CA ASN A 110 -6.86 -14.95 15.20
C ASN A 110 -6.08 -16.27 15.26
N GLN A 111 -4.76 -16.22 15.11
CA GLN A 111 -3.90 -17.40 15.23
C GLN A 111 -3.98 -18.02 16.62
N LEU A 112 -4.07 -17.18 17.67
CA LEU A 112 -4.28 -17.62 19.05
C LEU A 112 -5.64 -18.32 19.21
N LEU A 113 -6.73 -17.73 18.70
CA LEU A 113 -8.06 -18.34 18.76
C LEU A 113 -8.12 -19.70 18.07
N VAL A 114 -7.46 -19.85 16.92
CA VAL A 114 -7.36 -21.12 16.20
C VAL A 114 -6.56 -22.14 17.02
N SER A 115 -5.45 -21.73 17.63
CA SER A 115 -4.64 -22.62 18.48
C SER A 115 -5.36 -23.14 19.72
N LEU A 116 -6.34 -22.38 20.22
CA LEU A 116 -7.19 -22.78 21.35
C LEU A 116 -8.35 -23.72 20.95
N GLY A 117 -8.50 -24.04 19.66
CA GLY A 117 -9.46 -25.04 19.18
C GLY A 117 -10.93 -24.65 19.38
N LEU A 118 -11.24 -23.37 19.57
CA LEU A 118 -12.61 -22.90 19.76
C LEU A 118 -13.43 -23.14 18.48
N ALA A 119 -14.58 -23.81 18.61
CA ALA A 119 -15.49 -24.12 17.51
C ALA A 119 -16.01 -22.88 16.75
N MET A 120 -15.84 -21.68 17.33
CA MET A 120 -16.09 -20.40 16.66
C MET A 120 -15.11 -20.10 15.52
N SER A 121 -13.99 -20.81 15.42
CA SER A 121 -12.91 -20.55 14.44
C SER A 121 -13.37 -20.55 12.98
N LEU A 122 -14.35 -21.37 12.58
CA LEU A 122 -14.83 -21.43 11.20
C LEU A 122 -15.60 -20.15 10.82
N ASN A 123 -16.56 -19.75 11.65
CA ASN A 123 -17.36 -18.53 11.43
C ASN A 123 -16.52 -17.27 11.60
N VAL A 124 -15.57 -17.28 12.53
CA VAL A 124 -14.57 -16.21 12.71
C VAL A 124 -13.67 -16.10 11.49
N GLY A 125 -13.25 -17.21 10.90
CA GLY A 125 -12.45 -17.24 9.67
C GLY A 125 -13.17 -16.60 8.48
N ILE A 126 -14.44 -16.99 8.25
CA ILE A 126 -15.27 -16.40 7.18
C ILE A 126 -15.48 -14.90 7.43
N GLY A 127 -15.81 -14.51 8.67
CA GLY A 127 -15.96 -13.10 9.03
C GLY A 127 -14.69 -12.29 8.79
N ALA A 128 -13.51 -12.83 9.14
CA ALA A 128 -12.23 -12.18 8.92
C ALA A 128 -11.90 -12.03 7.42
N MET A 129 -12.24 -13.02 6.59
CA MET A 129 -12.07 -12.92 5.13
C MET A 129 -13.00 -11.87 4.53
N CYS A 130 -14.28 -11.85 4.91
CA CYS A 130 -15.24 -10.80 4.49
C CYS A 130 -14.80 -9.41 4.90
N LEU A 131 -14.32 -9.24 6.13
CA LEU A 131 -13.79 -7.98 6.62
C LEU A 131 -12.55 -7.57 5.81
N GLY A 132 -11.62 -8.50 5.57
CA GLY A 132 -10.40 -8.27 4.80
C GLY A 132 -10.67 -7.85 3.36
N THR A 133 -11.59 -8.52 2.67
CA THR A 133 -12.03 -8.13 1.33
C THR A 133 -12.68 -6.76 1.35
N GLY A 134 -13.54 -6.47 2.33
CA GLY A 134 -14.10 -5.13 2.54
C GLY A 134 -13.00 -4.07 2.63
N VAL A 135 -12.00 -4.27 3.50
CA VAL A 135 -10.87 -3.33 3.67
C VAL A 135 -10.12 -3.10 2.36
N ILE A 136 -9.82 -4.17 1.60
CA ILE A 136 -9.16 -4.05 0.28
C ILE A 136 -10.02 -3.21 -0.66
N PHE A 137 -11.33 -3.47 -0.72
CA PHE A 137 -12.25 -2.70 -1.56
C PHE A 137 -12.29 -1.22 -1.17
N GLY A 138 -12.38 -0.93 0.12
CA GLY A 138 -12.37 0.43 0.64
C GLY A 138 -11.07 1.16 0.34
N SER A 139 -9.92 0.54 0.63
CA SER A 139 -8.61 1.19 0.48
C SER A 139 -8.23 1.35 -0.99
N GLN A 140 -8.33 0.27 -1.78
CA GLN A 140 -7.95 0.27 -3.18
C GLN A 140 -8.93 1.09 -4.03
N GLY A 141 -10.22 1.08 -3.67
CA GLY A 141 -11.24 1.94 -4.28
C GLY A 141 -10.97 3.43 -4.05
N ASN A 142 -10.60 3.82 -2.83
CA ASN A 142 -10.26 5.21 -2.53
C ASN A 142 -8.99 5.66 -3.27
N ILE A 143 -7.95 4.81 -3.31
CA ILE A 143 -6.74 5.09 -4.09
C ILE A 143 -7.06 5.21 -5.59
N LEU A 144 -7.86 4.30 -6.14
CA LEU A 144 -8.27 4.32 -7.54
C LEU A 144 -9.05 5.59 -7.89
N TYR A 145 -10.02 5.99 -7.06
CA TYR A 145 -10.79 7.21 -7.21
C TYR A 145 -9.91 8.46 -7.22
N ARG A 146 -8.92 8.52 -6.33
CA ARG A 146 -7.96 9.63 -6.27
C ARG A 146 -7.04 9.66 -7.49
N LEU A 147 -6.52 8.50 -7.93
CA LEU A 147 -5.70 8.40 -9.14
C LEU A 147 -6.48 8.78 -10.41
N SER A 148 -7.73 8.33 -10.57
CA SER A 148 -8.56 8.70 -11.71
C SER A 148 -8.87 10.20 -11.72
N SER A 149 -9.19 10.79 -10.57
CA SER A 149 -9.43 12.23 -10.44
C SER A 149 -8.21 13.11 -10.80
N MET A 150 -7.00 12.56 -10.65
CA MET A 150 -5.75 13.22 -11.05
C MET A 150 -5.42 13.03 -12.53
N SER A 151 -5.93 11.97 -13.17
CA SER A 151 -5.72 11.72 -14.61
C SER A 151 -6.62 12.58 -15.51
N THR A 152 -7.78 13.00 -15.01
CA THR A 152 -8.75 13.84 -15.74
C THR A 152 -8.35 15.31 -15.86
N ILE A 153 -7.31 15.77 -15.16
CA ILE A 153 -6.81 17.15 -15.25
C ILE A 153 -5.80 17.32 -16.41
N THR A 154 -5.40 16.23 -17.08
CA THR A 154 -4.61 16.32 -18.31
C THR A 154 -5.56 16.27 -19.52
N PRO A 155 -5.80 17.38 -20.26
CA PRO A 155 -6.49 17.29 -21.53
C PRO A 155 -5.66 16.42 -22.47
N ALA A 156 -6.35 15.52 -23.16
CA ALA A 156 -5.77 14.65 -24.16
C ALA A 156 -5.19 15.46 -25.33
N GLU A 157 -3.91 15.25 -25.63
CA GLU A 157 -3.40 15.34 -27.01
C GLU A 157 -2.10 14.50 -27.14
N GLY A 158 -2.09 13.57 -28.09
CA GLY A 158 -0.87 13.06 -28.71
C GLY A 158 -0.34 11.67 -28.29
N GLU A 159 -0.98 10.62 -28.78
CA GLU A 159 -0.38 9.52 -29.57
C GLU A 159 1.06 8.99 -29.25
N VAL A 160 1.10 7.73 -28.81
CA VAL A 160 2.04 6.62 -29.10
C VAL A 160 3.51 6.94 -29.47
N ALA A 161 4.47 6.41 -28.68
CA ALA A 161 5.70 5.80 -29.22
C ALA A 161 6.38 4.83 -28.23
N GLU A 162 6.72 3.66 -28.75
CA GLU A 162 7.67 2.64 -28.29
C GLU A 162 9.05 3.18 -27.81
N PRO A 163 9.91 2.37 -27.16
CA PRO A 163 11.13 2.84 -26.54
C PRO A 163 12.21 3.12 -27.61
N VAL A 164 12.31 4.37 -28.07
CA VAL A 164 13.38 4.79 -28.97
C VAL A 164 14.65 5.07 -28.18
N HIS A 165 15.63 4.21 -28.40
CA HIS A 165 17.03 4.35 -27.99
C HIS A 165 17.63 5.59 -28.66
N VAL A 166 17.60 6.76 -28.00
CA VAL A 166 18.24 7.98 -28.52
C VAL A 166 19.65 8.10 -27.95
N ARG A 167 20.62 7.86 -28.84
CA ARG A 167 22.05 8.15 -28.72
C ARG A 167 22.24 9.65 -28.38
N PRO A 168 23.09 10.04 -27.41
CA PRO A 168 23.25 11.45 -27.06
C PRO A 168 23.94 12.22 -28.19
N SER A 169 23.23 13.17 -28.80
CA SER A 169 23.82 14.29 -29.54
C SER A 169 23.84 15.51 -28.61
N ILE A 170 25.03 16.09 -28.46
CA ILE A 170 25.31 17.31 -27.66
C ILE A 170 24.76 18.52 -28.41
N PRO A 171 24.04 19.43 -27.73
CA PRO A 171 24.23 20.87 -28.00
C PRO A 171 24.53 21.68 -26.71
N GLU A 172 25.33 22.72 -26.92
CA GLU A 172 25.98 23.66 -25.98
C GLU A 172 25.07 24.47 -25.03
N PRO A 173 25.64 25.12 -23.98
CA PRO A 173 24.93 25.48 -22.76
C PRO A 173 24.39 26.92 -22.76
N PRO A 174 23.24 27.19 -22.10
CA PRO A 174 22.95 28.50 -21.56
C PRO A 174 23.36 28.58 -20.08
N THR A 175 24.50 29.23 -19.87
CA THR A 175 24.86 30.19 -18.81
C THR A 175 23.98 30.31 -17.56
N THR A 176 24.66 30.07 -16.42
CA THR A 176 24.59 30.78 -15.14
C THR A 176 23.25 30.91 -14.42
N ASP A 177 23.07 30.08 -13.37
CA ASP A 177 23.09 30.63 -12.01
C ASP A 177 23.54 29.57 -10.99
N ALA A 178 24.65 29.85 -10.31
CA ALA A 178 25.26 28.99 -9.31
C ALA A 178 24.46 29.02 -8.00
N SER A 179 23.22 28.51 -8.01
CA SER A 179 22.45 28.33 -6.78
C SER A 179 23.01 27.13 -6.00
N LYS A 180 23.55 27.41 -4.79
CA LYS A 180 24.12 26.44 -3.83
C LYS A 180 23.46 25.06 -3.93
N ILE A 181 24.19 24.07 -4.47
CA ILE A 181 23.81 22.66 -4.38
C ILE A 181 23.76 22.32 -2.88
N ARG A 182 22.58 22.00 -2.37
CA ARG A 182 22.39 21.51 -1.00
C ARG A 182 22.31 19.98 -1.03
N TYR A 183 22.61 19.32 0.08
CA TYR A 183 22.44 17.88 0.20
C TYR A 183 21.32 17.56 1.19
N CYS A 184 20.50 16.56 0.86
CA CYS A 184 19.46 16.10 1.75
C CYS A 184 20.07 15.52 3.03
N ARG A 185 19.69 16.06 4.20
CA ARG A 185 20.16 15.59 5.51
C ARG A 185 19.85 14.12 5.80
N LYS A 186 18.82 13.54 5.17
CA LYS A 186 18.37 12.17 5.46
C LYS A 186 19.07 11.11 4.61
N CYS A 187 19.46 11.43 3.37
CA CYS A 187 20.01 10.42 2.44
C CYS A 187 21.21 10.90 1.60
N GLY A 188 21.69 12.12 1.81
CA GLY A 188 22.84 12.69 1.10
C GLY A 188 22.60 13.03 -0.37
N PHE A 189 21.36 12.95 -0.87
CA PHE A 189 21.07 13.25 -2.27
C PHE A 189 21.19 14.75 -2.56
N PRO A 190 21.80 15.17 -3.69
CA PRO A 190 21.85 16.58 -4.08
C PRO A 190 20.43 17.10 -4.34
N ILE A 191 20.11 18.25 -3.77
CA ILE A 191 18.81 18.92 -3.83
C ILE A 191 19.01 20.36 -4.30
N THR A 192 18.08 20.85 -5.11
CA THR A 192 18.07 22.25 -5.56
C THR A 192 17.28 23.10 -4.58
N ALA A 193 17.54 24.42 -4.53
CA ALA A 193 16.89 25.32 -3.58
C ALA A 193 15.36 25.44 -3.79
N ALA A 194 14.86 25.03 -4.96
CA ALA A 194 13.43 25.01 -5.29
C ALA A 194 12.70 23.75 -4.77
N ASP A 195 13.44 22.70 -4.37
CA ASP A 195 12.81 21.45 -3.93
C ASP A 195 12.30 21.57 -2.48
N ARG A 196 11.01 21.34 -2.28
CA ARG A 196 10.38 21.25 -0.94
C ARG A 196 10.61 19.88 -0.28
N TYR A 197 10.84 18.84 -1.08
CA TYR A 197 11.07 17.46 -0.64
C TYR A 197 12.23 16.83 -1.40
N CYS A 198 12.98 15.94 -0.74
CA CYS A 198 14.09 15.25 -1.38
C CYS A 198 13.58 14.21 -2.41
N ARG A 199 14.02 14.35 -3.67
CA ARG A 199 13.69 13.47 -4.81
C ARG A 199 14.06 11.99 -4.61
N LYS A 200 15.02 11.68 -3.72
CA LYS A 200 15.48 10.30 -3.44
C LYS A 200 14.80 9.67 -2.21
N CYS A 201 14.59 10.43 -1.13
CA CYS A 201 14.10 9.87 0.13
C CYS A 201 12.77 10.45 0.63
N GLY A 202 12.21 11.45 -0.05
CA GLY A 202 10.95 12.09 0.31
C GLY A 202 10.97 12.90 1.60
N ALA A 203 12.15 13.13 2.20
CA ALA A 203 12.26 13.98 3.39
C ALA A 203 11.93 15.44 3.04
N GLU A 204 11.15 16.10 3.90
CA GLU A 204 10.89 17.54 3.79
C GLU A 204 12.19 18.33 3.98
N ILE A 205 12.46 19.23 3.05
CA ILE A 205 13.63 20.08 3.06
C ILE A 205 13.26 21.31 3.90
N GLN A 206 13.67 21.31 5.16
CA GLN A 206 13.45 22.43 6.08
C GLN A 206 14.13 23.69 5.52
N THR A 207 13.35 24.65 5.03
CA THR A 207 13.82 25.93 4.46
C THR A 207 14.10 26.99 5.51
N LYS A 208 14.41 26.62 6.77
CA LYS A 208 14.90 27.62 7.73
C LYS A 208 16.37 27.94 7.41
N PRO A 209 16.74 29.22 7.21
CA PRO A 209 18.14 29.60 7.06
C PRO A 209 18.88 29.18 8.33
N GLN A 210 19.93 28.40 8.14
CA GLN A 210 20.82 27.98 9.21
C GLN A 210 21.48 29.23 9.78
N LYS A 211 21.08 29.67 10.98
CA LYS A 211 21.85 30.62 11.78
C LYS A 211 23.19 29.95 12.11
N SER A 212 24.26 30.46 11.53
CA SER A 212 25.63 30.18 11.95
C SER A 212 25.83 30.76 13.35
N GLY A 213 26.10 29.88 14.31
CA GLY A 213 26.70 30.19 15.61
C GLY A 213 27.88 29.26 15.78
#